data_AF-A0A4V1TRG3-F1
#
_entry.id   AF-A0A4V1TRG3-F1
#
_cell.length_a   1.000
_cell.length_b   1.000
_cell.length_c   1.000
_cell.angle_alpha   90.00
_cell.angle_beta   90.00
_cell.angle_gamma   90.00
#
_symmetry.space_group_name_H-M   'P 1'
#
loop_
_entity.id
_entity.type
_entity.pdbx_description
1 polymer ?
#
loop_
_entity_poly.entity_id
_entity_poly.type
_entity_poly.pdbx_seq_one_letter_code
_entity_poly.pdbx_strand_id
1 'polypeptide(L)'
;MLTPTAAPLARQAREQFVAHMAGVLPEVVEAVRTGLNEQMATAQSSRDMQQKRDALVDFEQNAPKWAEAAANAWRRAVVPATATARVRMELSSLELIGDDVVENKILSSRLAMAVQEKAVWDLNDLKLRITHLEGGEELASEDVLRPEALAQALVEQWSACGLSRETWVAVKDAMQQLIVPRALAGYRQANEFLVESGVLPHIDLRARVKRPPSSPAPQQRAPAAAEAGSGGAGGQGGGSGGGQGSGSHGGGGSGGHGGGSGSGGS
;
A
#
# COMPACT_ATOMS: atom_id res chain seq x y z
N MET A 1 12.01 -11.36 -26.76
CA MET A 1 13.47 -11.31 -26.54
C MET A 1 13.78 -9.92 -26.01
N LEU A 2 14.24 -9.83 -24.75
CA LEU A 2 14.68 -8.57 -24.15
C LEU A 2 15.94 -8.08 -24.88
N THR A 3 15.98 -6.82 -25.30
CA THR A 3 17.21 -6.21 -25.82
C THR A 3 18.25 -6.14 -24.69
N PRO A 4 19.55 -6.37 -24.96
CA PRO A 4 20.60 -6.40 -23.94
C PRO A 4 20.75 -5.09 -23.14
N THR A 5 20.14 -3.99 -23.60
CA THR A 5 20.07 -2.69 -22.93
C THR A 5 18.91 -2.54 -21.92
N ALA A 6 17.94 -3.46 -21.90
CA ALA A 6 16.74 -3.31 -21.07
C ALA A 6 16.98 -3.55 -19.56
N ALA A 7 17.73 -4.60 -19.22
CA ALA A 7 18.08 -4.91 -17.82
C ALA A 7 18.96 -3.82 -17.15
N PRO A 8 19.98 -3.25 -17.83
CA PRO A 8 20.71 -2.09 -17.31
C PRO A 8 19.82 -0.87 -17.02
N LEU A 9 18.87 -0.54 -17.91
CA LEU A 9 18.00 0.63 -17.74
C LEU A 9 17.04 0.48 -16.55
N ALA A 10 16.42 -0.70 -16.37
CA ALA A 10 15.54 -0.96 -15.23
C ALA A 10 16.30 -0.88 -13.91
N ARG A 11 17.52 -1.40 -13.88
CA ARG A 11 18.41 -1.27 -12.72
C ARG A 11 18.81 0.19 -12.46
N GLN A 12 19.19 0.93 -13.50
CA GLN A 12 19.60 2.33 -13.37
C GLN A 12 18.46 3.22 -12.86
N ALA A 13 17.21 2.97 -13.28
CA ALA A 13 16.04 3.66 -12.74
C ALA A 13 15.85 3.41 -11.24
N ARG A 14 16.06 2.16 -10.77
CA ARG A 14 16.05 1.83 -9.32
C ARG A 14 17.18 2.53 -8.58
N GLU A 15 18.39 2.51 -9.13
CA GLU A 15 19.56 3.17 -8.53
C GLU A 15 19.35 4.68 -8.39
N GLN A 16 18.79 5.35 -9.40
CA GLN A 16 18.47 6.78 -9.34
C GLN A 16 17.38 7.08 -8.30
N PHE A 17 16.30 6.30 -8.28
CA PHE A 17 15.24 6.45 -7.28
C PHE A 17 15.79 6.29 -5.85
N VAL A 18 16.61 5.25 -5.62
CA VAL A 18 17.24 5.00 -4.32
C VAL A 18 18.23 6.10 -3.95
N ALA A 19 19.03 6.60 -4.89
CA ALA A 19 19.95 7.70 -4.63
C ALA A 19 19.20 8.97 -4.21
N HIS A 20 18.12 9.29 -4.92
CA HIS A 20 17.23 10.41 -4.57
C HIS A 20 16.63 10.23 -3.17
N MET A 21 16.03 9.07 -2.87
CA MET A 21 15.41 8.83 -1.55
C MET A 21 16.46 8.79 -0.42
N ALA A 22 17.63 8.20 -0.65
CA ALA A 22 18.72 8.19 0.34
C ALA A 22 19.22 9.62 0.62
N GLY A 23 19.25 10.50 -0.38
CA GLY A 23 19.60 11.91 -0.22
C GLY A 23 18.61 12.71 0.62
N VAL A 24 17.37 12.21 0.81
CA VAL A 24 16.32 12.85 1.61
C VAL A 24 16.44 12.51 3.09
N LEU A 25 17.13 11.43 3.46
CA LEU A 25 17.21 10.97 4.85
C LEU A 25 17.77 12.00 5.84
N PRO A 26 18.79 12.82 5.51
CA PRO A 26 19.23 13.90 6.39
C PRO A 26 18.10 14.89 6.72
N GLU A 27 17.29 15.28 5.74
CA GLU A 27 16.12 16.15 5.96
C GLU A 27 15.06 15.46 6.83
N VAL A 28 14.88 14.14 6.68
CA VAL A 28 13.97 13.35 7.54
C VAL A 28 14.46 13.34 8.98
N VAL A 29 15.76 13.16 9.21
CA VAL A 29 16.35 13.25 10.56
C VAL A 29 16.09 14.62 11.18
N GLU A 30 16.28 15.71 10.43
CA GLU A 30 15.98 17.06 10.91
C GLU A 30 14.49 17.27 11.21
N ALA A 31 13.61 16.75 10.36
CA ALA A 31 12.16 16.84 10.58
C ALA A 31 11.73 16.08 11.86
N VAL A 32 12.30 14.91 12.11
CA VAL A 32 12.07 14.15 13.35
C VAL A 32 12.60 14.90 14.56
N ARG A 33 13.85 15.41 14.49
CA ARG A 33 14.43 16.24 15.56
C ARG A 33 13.55 17.44 15.88
N THR A 34 13.06 18.14 14.85
CA THR A 34 12.17 19.30 15.01
C THR A 34 10.87 18.89 15.70
N GLY A 35 10.22 17.81 15.23
CA GLY A 35 8.98 17.32 15.84
C GLY A 35 9.14 16.89 17.30
N LEU A 36 10.26 16.24 17.67
CA LEU A 36 10.54 15.88 19.07
C LEU A 36 10.78 17.13 19.95
N ASN A 37 11.46 18.15 19.42
CA ASN A 37 11.64 19.42 20.14
C ASN A 37 10.31 20.17 20.34
N GLU A 38 9.44 20.20 19.33
CA GLU A 38 8.10 20.79 19.44
C GLU A 38 7.25 20.07 20.51
N GLN A 39 7.37 18.74 20.62
CA GLN A 39 6.70 17.99 21.67
C GLN A 39 7.19 18.35 23.08
N MET A 40 8.48 18.64 23.26
CA MET A 40 9.00 19.10 24.56
C MET A 40 8.31 20.40 25.01
N ALA A 41 8.01 21.31 24.09
CA ALA A 41 7.33 22.57 24.40
C ALA A 41 5.89 22.40 24.90
N THR A 42 5.28 21.24 24.65
CA THR A 42 3.90 20.91 25.05
C THR A 42 3.82 20.02 26.29
N ALA A 43 4.93 19.84 27.01
CA ALA A 43 4.98 18.96 28.18
C ALA A 43 4.03 19.42 29.29
N GLN A 44 3.18 18.52 29.78
CA GLN A 44 2.16 18.84 30.78
C GLN A 44 2.57 18.52 32.23
N SER A 45 3.69 17.82 32.41
CA SER A 45 4.23 17.47 33.73
C SER A 45 5.74 17.25 33.67
N SER A 46 6.41 17.24 34.83
CA SER A 46 7.83 16.92 34.93
C SER A 46 8.16 15.51 34.43
N ARG A 47 7.25 14.55 34.62
CA ARG A 47 7.42 13.17 34.12
C ARG A 47 7.34 13.11 32.60
N ASP A 48 6.35 13.78 32.02
CA ASP A 48 6.18 13.89 30.56
C ASP A 48 7.38 14.60 29.91
N MET A 49 7.86 15.69 30.53
CA MET A 49 9.07 16.39 30.09
C MET A 49 10.31 15.48 30.11
N GLN A 50 10.46 14.63 31.14
CA GLN A 50 11.56 13.68 31.20
C GLN A 50 11.46 12.63 30.10
N GLN A 51 10.28 12.03 29.88
CA GLN A 51 10.05 11.03 28.82
C GLN A 51 10.37 11.60 27.43
N LYS A 52 9.90 12.81 27.12
CA LYS A 52 10.16 13.48 25.84
C LYS A 52 11.64 13.80 25.64
N ARG A 53 12.33 14.23 26.71
CA ARG A 53 13.78 14.46 26.69
C ARG A 53 14.53 13.15 26.44
N ASP A 54 14.16 12.07 27.12
CA ASP A 54 14.81 10.77 26.96
C ASP A 54 14.62 10.25 25.52
N ALA A 55 13.42 10.41 24.94
CA ALA A 55 13.15 10.07 23.54
C ALA A 55 13.98 10.90 22.55
N LEU A 56 14.18 12.20 22.80
CA LEU A 56 15.04 13.04 21.98
C LEU A 56 16.51 12.62 22.08
N VAL A 57 17.00 12.36 23.29
CA VAL A 57 18.38 11.91 23.51
C VAL A 57 18.65 10.57 22.85
N ASP A 58 17.74 9.60 23.00
CA ASP A 58 17.82 8.30 22.33
C ASP A 58 17.80 8.43 20.80
N PHE A 59 16.95 9.32 20.28
CA PHE A 59 16.91 9.62 18.86
C PHE A 59 18.24 10.20 18.35
N GLU A 60 18.80 11.23 19.00
CA GLU A 60 20.06 11.84 18.56
C GLU A 60 21.23 10.84 18.52
N GLN A 61 21.26 9.88 19.45
CA GLN A 61 22.30 8.85 19.49
C GLN A 61 22.18 7.85 18.33
N ASN A 62 20.97 7.51 17.92
CA ASN A 62 20.72 6.45 16.94
C ASN A 62 20.37 6.97 15.52
N ALA A 63 20.02 8.25 15.37
CA ALA A 63 19.58 8.82 14.09
C ALA A 63 20.59 8.66 12.95
N PRO A 64 21.91 8.90 13.12
CA PRO A 64 22.88 8.70 12.04
C PRO A 64 22.95 7.23 11.59
N LYS A 65 22.93 6.30 12.55
CA LYS A 65 22.95 4.86 12.30
C LYS A 65 21.68 4.40 11.59
N TRP A 66 20.52 4.90 12.01
CA TRP A 66 19.24 4.60 11.38
C TRP A 66 19.19 5.09 9.93
N ALA A 67 19.58 6.35 9.68
CA ALA A 67 19.61 6.90 8.32
C ALA A 67 20.56 6.11 7.42
N GLU A 68 21.76 5.78 7.89
CA GLU A 68 22.70 4.96 7.12
C GLU A 68 22.15 3.55 6.85
N ALA A 69 21.55 2.91 7.86
CA ALA A 69 20.95 1.59 7.73
C ALA A 69 19.79 1.59 6.72
N ALA A 70 18.90 2.58 6.77
CA ALA A 70 17.79 2.73 5.83
C ALA A 70 18.28 2.91 4.39
N ALA A 71 19.27 3.78 4.17
CA ALA A 71 19.90 3.97 2.86
C ALA A 71 20.54 2.67 2.35
N ASN A 72 21.22 1.93 3.22
CA ASN A 72 21.82 0.64 2.89
C ASN A 72 20.77 -0.43 2.53
N ALA A 73 19.66 -0.48 3.26
CA ALA A 73 18.55 -1.40 2.97
C ALA A 73 17.97 -1.13 1.57
N TRP A 74 17.71 0.14 1.23
CA TRP A 74 17.23 0.52 -0.10
C TRP A 74 18.24 0.19 -1.21
N ARG A 75 19.53 0.46 -1.00
CA ARG A 75 20.58 0.10 -1.97
C ARG A 75 20.65 -1.40 -2.23
N ARG A 76 20.47 -2.22 -1.19
CA ARG A 76 20.44 -3.68 -1.34
C ARG A 76 19.21 -4.15 -2.12
N ALA A 77 18.06 -3.49 -1.94
CA ALA A 77 16.81 -3.81 -2.61
C ALA A 77 16.78 -3.45 -4.12
N VAL A 78 17.80 -2.75 -4.64
CA VAL A 78 17.97 -2.53 -6.09
C VAL A 78 18.21 -3.85 -6.83
N VAL A 79 18.90 -4.80 -6.21
CA VAL A 79 19.22 -6.09 -6.82
C VAL A 79 18.15 -7.10 -6.40
N PRO A 80 17.45 -7.76 -7.36
CA PRO A 80 16.48 -8.79 -7.03
C PRO A 80 17.10 -9.88 -6.15
N ALA A 81 16.44 -10.22 -5.05
CA ALA A 81 16.89 -11.31 -4.20
C ALA A 81 16.89 -12.62 -5.01
N THR A 82 17.97 -13.39 -4.91
CA THR A 82 18.00 -14.74 -5.50
C THR A 82 16.95 -15.62 -4.83
N ALA A 83 16.46 -16.66 -5.52
CA ALA A 83 15.43 -17.56 -4.98
C ALA A 83 15.82 -18.16 -3.61
N THR A 84 17.09 -18.48 -3.40
CA THR A 84 17.63 -18.94 -2.11
C THR A 84 17.65 -17.87 -1.02
N ALA A 85 17.87 -16.60 -1.38
CA ALA A 85 17.78 -15.49 -0.43
C ALA A 85 16.32 -15.24 -0.01
N ARG A 86 15.36 -15.33 -0.95
CA ARG A 86 13.93 -15.20 -0.67
C ARG A 86 13.45 -16.23 0.34
N VAL A 87 13.74 -17.52 0.10
CA VAL A 87 13.35 -18.61 1.01
C VAL A 87 13.94 -18.42 2.41
N ARG A 88 15.18 -17.92 2.51
CA ARG A 88 15.79 -17.62 3.80
C ARG A 88 15.07 -16.48 4.52
N MET A 89 14.73 -15.40 3.81
CA MET A 89 13.99 -14.27 4.40
C MET A 89 12.59 -14.68 4.86
N GLU A 90 11.90 -15.52 4.08
CA GLU A 90 10.59 -16.08 4.47
C GLU A 90 10.70 -16.92 5.74
N LEU A 91 11.68 -17.81 5.84
CA LEU A 91 11.92 -18.62 7.05
C LEU A 91 12.23 -17.75 8.28
N SER A 92 13.09 -16.73 8.14
CA SER A 92 13.37 -15.79 9.23
C SER A 92 12.15 -14.95 9.62
N SER A 93 11.25 -14.65 8.68
CA SER A 93 10.00 -13.94 8.98
C SER A 93 8.99 -14.79 9.77
N LEU A 94 9.02 -16.12 9.59
CA LEU A 94 8.17 -17.06 10.30
C LEU A 94 8.68 -17.36 11.72
N GLU A 95 9.99 -17.24 11.94
CA GLU A 95 10.63 -17.41 13.25
C GLU A 95 10.45 -16.19 14.17
N LEU A 96 10.13 -15.01 13.59
CA LEU A 96 10.00 -13.74 14.29
C LEU A 96 8.54 -13.28 14.48
N ILE A 97 7.58 -14.18 14.66
CA ILE A 97 6.19 -13.81 14.99
C ILE A 97 6.13 -13.34 16.47
N GLY A 98 6.72 -12.19 16.74
CA GLY A 98 6.42 -11.35 17.88
C GLY A 98 5.43 -10.26 17.47
N ASP A 99 4.68 -9.75 18.44
CA ASP A 99 3.77 -8.60 18.32
C ASP A 99 4.42 -7.42 17.56
N ASP A 100 5.74 -7.27 17.71
CA ASP A 100 6.53 -6.21 17.09
C ASP A 100 6.56 -6.24 15.56
N VAL A 101 6.49 -7.41 14.93
CA VAL A 101 6.50 -7.53 13.46
C VAL A 101 5.16 -7.10 12.86
N VAL A 102 4.05 -7.42 13.53
CA VAL A 102 2.71 -7.02 13.06
C VAL A 102 2.57 -5.50 13.14
N GLU A 103 3.01 -4.91 14.24
CA GLU A 103 2.95 -3.47 14.45
C GLU A 103 3.87 -2.72 13.47
N ASN A 104 5.07 -3.24 13.20
CA ASN A 104 5.94 -2.69 12.16
C ASN A 104 5.29 -2.75 10.76
N LYS A 105 4.55 -3.82 10.44
CA LYS A 105 3.77 -3.91 9.20
C LYS A 105 2.62 -2.90 9.14
N ILE A 106 1.97 -2.60 10.26
CA ILE A 106 0.92 -1.58 10.32
C ILE A 106 1.52 -0.20 10.03
N LEU A 107 2.67 0.12 10.65
CA LEU A 107 3.34 1.40 10.45
C LEU A 107 3.83 1.57 9.00
N SER A 108 4.46 0.54 8.43
CA SER A 108 4.92 0.58 7.05
C SER A 108 3.76 0.67 6.06
N SER A 109 2.67 -0.07 6.28
CA SER A 109 1.48 -0.04 5.44
C SER A 109 0.85 1.35 5.39
N ARG A 110 0.77 2.07 6.52
CA ARG A 110 0.20 3.43 6.56
C ARG A 110 1.02 4.41 5.74
N LEU A 111 2.35 4.39 5.89
CA LEU A 111 3.24 5.24 5.10
C LEU A 111 3.18 4.89 3.60
N ALA A 112 3.17 3.59 3.27
CA ALA A 112 3.05 3.12 1.90
C ALA A 112 1.75 3.57 1.23
N MET A 113 0.62 3.48 1.94
CA MET A 113 -0.68 3.97 1.47
C MET A 113 -0.64 5.47 1.18
N ALA A 114 -0.06 6.27 2.08
CA ALA A 114 0.06 7.71 1.90
C ALA A 114 0.88 8.10 0.65
N VAL A 115 1.97 7.36 0.39
CA VAL A 115 2.77 7.54 -0.83
C VAL A 115 1.94 7.14 -2.06
N GLN A 116 1.27 5.99 -2.01
CA GLN A 116 0.50 5.46 -3.14
C GLN A 116 -0.65 6.39 -3.54
N GLU A 117 -1.39 6.95 -2.57
CA GLU A 117 -2.48 7.90 -2.82
C GLU A 117 -2.03 9.14 -3.60
N LYS A 118 -0.81 9.63 -3.37
CA LYS A 118 -0.26 10.82 -4.05
C LYS A 118 0.44 10.48 -5.35
N ALA A 119 0.99 9.27 -5.47
CA ALA A 119 1.81 8.84 -6.60
C ALA A 119 1.11 7.90 -7.58
N VAL A 120 -0.21 7.70 -7.48
CA VAL A 120 -0.97 6.72 -8.31
C VAL A 120 -0.56 6.75 -9.79
N TRP A 121 -0.52 7.93 -10.41
CA TRP A 121 -0.22 8.07 -11.84
C TRP A 121 1.25 7.78 -12.16
N ASP A 122 2.16 8.49 -11.51
CA ASP A 122 3.61 8.38 -11.71
C ASP A 122 4.10 6.95 -11.41
N LEU A 123 3.57 6.33 -10.34
CA LEU A 123 3.90 4.97 -9.96
C LEU A 123 3.37 3.95 -10.97
N ASN A 124 2.13 4.09 -11.45
CA ASN A 124 1.58 3.18 -12.46
C ASN A 124 2.33 3.24 -13.79
N ASP A 125 2.74 4.44 -14.19
CA ASP A 125 3.54 4.66 -15.39
C ASP A 125 4.93 4.04 -15.25
N LEU A 126 5.56 4.23 -14.09
CA LEU A 126 6.86 3.62 -13.81
C LEU A 126 6.77 2.09 -13.81
N LYS A 127 5.74 1.52 -13.17
CA LYS A 127 5.49 0.08 -13.17
C LYS A 127 5.38 -0.48 -14.58
N LEU A 128 4.60 0.17 -15.46
CA LEU A 128 4.48 -0.26 -16.85
C LEU A 128 5.83 -0.23 -17.60
N ARG A 129 6.64 0.81 -17.40
CA ARG A 129 7.96 0.92 -18.02
C ARG A 129 8.93 -0.15 -17.53
N ILE A 130 8.98 -0.39 -16.23
CA ILE A 130 9.83 -1.42 -15.63
C ILE A 130 9.39 -2.81 -16.10
N THR A 131 8.09 -3.13 -16.04
CA THR A 131 7.55 -4.39 -16.55
C THR A 131 7.84 -4.57 -18.03
N HIS A 132 7.79 -3.51 -18.85
CA HIS A 132 8.19 -3.59 -20.25
C HIS A 132 9.68 -3.93 -20.43
N LEU A 133 10.56 -3.33 -19.62
CA LEU A 133 12.00 -3.61 -19.62
C LEU A 133 12.36 -5.00 -19.06
N GLU A 134 11.50 -5.58 -18.23
CA GLU A 134 11.72 -6.87 -17.57
C GLU A 134 10.93 -8.02 -18.22
N GLY A 135 10.27 -7.76 -19.35
CA GLY A 135 9.69 -8.81 -20.19
C GLY A 135 8.28 -9.24 -19.77
N GLY A 136 7.57 -8.37 -19.04
CA GLY A 136 6.19 -8.61 -18.61
C GLY A 136 6.06 -9.11 -17.17
N GLU A 137 7.16 -9.28 -16.43
CA GLU A 137 7.11 -9.63 -15.03
C GLU A 137 6.61 -8.46 -14.17
N GLU A 138 5.74 -8.77 -13.21
CA GLU A 138 5.29 -7.78 -12.23
C GLU A 138 6.39 -7.56 -11.18
N LEU A 139 6.49 -6.33 -10.66
CA LEU A 139 7.50 -5.97 -9.68
C LEU A 139 7.39 -6.88 -8.44
N ALA A 140 8.51 -7.50 -8.08
CA ALA A 140 8.63 -8.32 -6.88
C ALA A 140 8.19 -7.55 -5.63
N SER A 141 7.69 -8.23 -4.61
CA SER A 141 7.20 -7.59 -3.37
C SER A 141 8.29 -6.80 -2.65
N GLU A 142 9.54 -7.24 -2.77
CA GLU A 142 10.74 -6.61 -2.23
C GLU A 142 11.31 -5.47 -3.10
N ASP A 143 10.71 -5.19 -4.26
CA ASP A 143 11.23 -4.20 -5.18
C ASP A 143 11.15 -2.79 -4.59
N VAL A 144 12.29 -2.09 -4.56
CA VAL A 144 12.42 -0.77 -3.94
C VAL A 144 11.53 0.32 -4.54
N LEU A 145 11.04 0.14 -5.78
CA LEU A 145 10.08 1.06 -6.41
C LEU A 145 8.67 0.92 -5.84
N ARG A 146 8.40 -0.13 -5.07
CA ARG A 146 7.11 -0.32 -4.40
C ARG A 146 7.06 0.54 -3.13
N PRO A 147 6.01 1.34 -2.93
CA PRO A 147 5.82 2.10 -1.69
C PRO A 147 5.89 1.22 -0.44
N GLU A 148 5.41 -0.02 -0.52
CA GLU A 148 5.41 -0.98 0.57
C GLU A 148 6.84 -1.38 0.97
N ALA A 149 7.69 -1.75 0.01
CA ALA A 149 9.08 -2.12 0.27
C ALA A 149 9.90 -0.92 0.80
N LEU A 150 9.69 0.27 0.21
CA LEU A 150 10.34 1.50 0.64
C LEU A 150 10.02 1.82 2.11
N ALA A 151 8.72 1.79 2.48
CA ALA A 151 8.25 2.08 3.82
C ALA A 151 8.64 0.99 4.83
N GLN A 152 8.59 -0.28 4.43
CA GLN A 152 8.98 -1.40 5.28
C GLN A 152 10.45 -1.30 5.67
N ALA A 153 11.35 -1.02 4.73
CA ALA A 153 12.77 -0.83 5.02
C ALA A 153 13.01 0.29 6.06
N LEU A 154 12.32 1.43 5.95
CA LEU A 154 12.45 2.53 6.93
C LEU A 154 12.07 2.11 8.35
N VAL A 155 10.92 1.44 8.50
CA VAL A 155 10.38 1.02 9.80
C VAL A 155 11.22 -0.10 10.40
N GLU A 156 11.63 -1.08 9.58
CA GLU A 156 12.48 -2.17 10.05
C GLU A 156 13.83 -1.66 10.56
N GLN A 157 14.46 -0.73 9.83
CA GLN A 157 15.73 -0.16 10.27
C GLN A 157 15.57 0.73 11.51
N TRP A 158 14.41 1.38 11.69
CA TRP A 158 14.11 2.13 12.92
C TRP A 158 14.15 1.21 14.13
N SER A 159 13.38 0.12 14.10
CA SER A 159 13.37 -0.87 15.19
C SER A 159 14.73 -1.56 15.37
N ALA A 160 15.43 -1.90 14.28
CA ALA A 160 16.73 -2.56 14.35
C ALA A 160 17.82 -1.66 14.96
N CYS A 161 17.65 -0.34 14.92
CA CYS A 161 18.54 0.61 15.58
C CYS A 161 18.18 0.86 17.05
N GLY A 162 17.13 0.22 17.58
CA GLY A 162 16.68 0.38 18.96
C GLY A 162 15.78 1.60 19.20
N LEU A 163 15.42 2.34 18.15
CA LEU A 163 14.51 3.47 18.28
C LEU A 163 13.09 2.98 18.61
N SER A 164 12.48 3.61 19.61
CA SER A 164 11.19 3.16 20.15
C SER A 164 10.03 3.38 19.17
N ARG A 165 9.00 2.54 19.27
CA ARG A 165 7.73 2.71 18.53
C ARG A 165 6.99 3.97 18.96
N GLU A 166 7.05 4.31 20.24
CA GLU A 166 6.43 5.53 20.79
C GLU A 166 6.99 6.77 20.10
N THR A 167 8.32 6.85 19.97
CA THR A 167 9.02 7.91 19.24
C THR A 167 8.56 7.96 17.77
N TRP A 168 8.45 6.81 17.08
CA TRP A 168 7.94 6.77 15.71
C TRP A 168 6.52 7.33 15.61
N VAL A 169 5.59 6.89 16.46
CA VAL A 169 4.19 7.32 16.44
C VAL A 169 4.07 8.83 16.66
N ALA A 170 4.97 9.39 17.47
CA ALA A 170 4.99 10.81 17.78
C ALA A 170 5.48 11.68 16.61
N VAL A 171 6.32 11.14 15.72
CA VAL A 171 6.95 11.91 14.61
C VAL A 171 6.50 11.47 13.21
N LYS A 172 5.67 10.42 13.11
CA LYS A 172 5.23 9.84 11.83
C LYS A 172 4.63 10.87 10.87
N ASP A 173 3.92 11.87 11.37
CA ASP A 173 3.24 12.87 10.54
C ASP A 173 4.28 13.82 9.89
N ALA A 174 5.30 14.24 10.65
CA ALA A 174 6.42 15.03 10.12
C ALA A 174 7.22 14.23 9.08
N MET A 175 7.49 12.95 9.36
CA MET A 175 8.14 12.06 8.40
C MET A 175 7.31 11.90 7.13
N GLN A 176 6.01 11.67 7.25
CA GLN A 176 5.10 11.48 6.11
C GLN A 176 5.01 12.75 5.25
N GLN A 177 4.91 13.93 5.87
CA GLN A 177 4.88 15.22 5.18
C GLN A 177 6.12 15.45 4.30
N LEU A 178 7.27 14.91 4.70
CA LEU A 178 8.50 15.00 3.91
C LEU A 178 8.66 13.85 2.92
N ILE A 179 8.47 12.59 3.34
CA ILE A 179 8.73 11.40 2.52
C ILE A 179 7.79 11.32 1.32
N VAL A 180 6.50 11.60 1.51
CA VAL A 180 5.49 11.45 0.45
C VAL A 180 5.79 12.32 -0.79
N PRO A 181 5.96 13.65 -0.69
CA PRO A 181 6.28 14.46 -1.86
C PRO A 181 7.65 14.12 -2.46
N ARG A 182 8.61 13.66 -1.65
CA ARG A 182 9.93 13.26 -2.12
C ARG A 182 9.89 11.95 -2.90
N ALA A 183 9.13 10.96 -2.46
CA ALA A 183 8.90 9.72 -3.20
C ALA A 183 8.21 9.99 -4.54
N LEU A 184 7.18 10.86 -4.55
CA LEU A 184 6.53 11.31 -5.77
C LEU A 184 7.52 11.94 -6.77
N ALA A 185 8.39 12.84 -6.30
CA ALA A 185 9.43 13.45 -7.12
C ALA A 185 10.42 12.41 -7.65
N GLY A 186 10.77 11.41 -6.84
CA GLY A 186 11.63 10.30 -7.26
C GLY A 186 11.02 9.46 -8.37
N TYR A 187 9.72 9.12 -8.28
CA TYR A 187 9.02 8.39 -9.34
C TYR A 187 8.95 9.20 -10.65
N ARG A 188 8.78 10.53 -10.56
CA ARG A 188 8.80 11.41 -11.73
C ARG A 188 10.17 11.43 -12.41
N GLN A 189 11.24 11.60 -11.64
CA GLN A 189 12.61 11.57 -12.18
C GLN A 189 12.93 10.21 -12.83
N ALA A 190 12.53 9.11 -12.20
CA ALA A 190 12.71 7.78 -12.78
C ALA A 190 11.92 7.61 -14.10
N ASN A 191 10.69 8.10 -14.16
CA ASN A 191 9.91 8.11 -15.40
C ASN A 191 10.56 8.97 -16.50
N GLU A 192 11.00 10.18 -16.17
CA GLU A 192 11.68 11.10 -17.08
C GLU A 192 12.93 10.46 -17.68
N PHE A 193 13.80 9.90 -16.83
CA PHE A 193 14.98 9.15 -17.27
C PHE A 193 14.65 8.01 -18.24
N LEU A 194 13.60 7.23 -17.95
CA LEU A 194 13.18 6.13 -18.81
C LEU A 194 12.60 6.63 -20.14
N VAL A 195 11.84 7.73 -20.13
CA VAL A 195 11.31 8.37 -21.34
C VAL A 195 12.45 8.91 -22.22
N GLU A 196 13.43 9.60 -21.64
CA GLU A 196 14.63 10.08 -22.34
C GLU A 196 15.44 8.93 -22.94
N SER A 197 15.44 7.77 -22.27
CA SER A 197 16.05 6.53 -22.75
C SER A 197 15.21 5.79 -23.80
N GLY A 198 14.08 6.36 -24.24
CA GLY A 198 13.20 5.80 -25.26
C GLY A 198 12.22 4.72 -24.77
N VAL A 199 12.08 4.53 -23.46
CA VAL A 199 11.24 3.49 -22.86
C VAL A 199 9.81 3.98 -22.70
N LEU A 200 8.92 3.47 -23.57
CA LEU A 200 7.49 3.82 -23.61
C LEU A 200 7.26 5.34 -23.41
N PRO A 201 7.73 6.19 -24.34
CA PRO A 201 7.63 7.65 -24.20
C PRO A 201 6.17 8.13 -24.16
N HIS A 202 5.25 7.36 -24.74
CA HIS A 202 3.81 7.63 -24.72
C HIS A 202 3.08 6.44 -24.09
N ILE A 203 2.41 6.67 -22.97
CA ILE A 203 1.49 5.71 -22.34
C ILE A 203 0.07 6.21 -22.60
N ASP A 204 -0.75 5.41 -23.28
CA ASP A 204 -2.12 5.80 -23.63
C ASP A 204 -3.04 5.89 -22.40
N LEU A 205 -3.22 7.11 -21.89
CA LEU A 205 -4.09 7.44 -20.77
C LEU A 205 -5.58 7.14 -21.05
N ARG A 206 -5.99 7.09 -22.33
CA ARG A 206 -7.39 6.90 -22.76
C ARG A 206 -7.95 5.50 -22.46
N ALA A 207 -7.10 4.48 -22.32
CA ALA A 207 -7.52 3.13 -21.95
C ALA A 207 -7.86 2.99 -20.46
N ARG A 208 -7.35 3.89 -19.60
CA ARG A 208 -7.49 3.80 -18.13
C ARG A 208 -8.83 4.34 -17.59
N VAL A 209 -9.48 5.29 -18.28
CA VAL A 209 -10.78 5.86 -17.86
C VAL A 209 -11.96 4.90 -18.12
N LYS A 210 -11.79 3.90 -19.00
CA LYS A 210 -12.88 3.02 -19.45
C LYS A 210 -13.12 1.76 -18.59
N ARG A 211 -12.37 1.54 -17.50
CA ARG A 211 -12.48 0.28 -16.75
C ARG A 211 -12.57 0.49 -15.23
N PRO A 212 -13.74 0.87 -14.69
CA PRO A 212 -14.16 0.32 -13.40
C PRO A 212 -14.60 -1.14 -13.60
N PRO A 213 -14.29 -2.07 -12.68
CA PRO A 213 -14.86 -3.41 -12.72
C PRO A 213 -16.38 -3.30 -12.54
N SER A 214 -17.13 -3.64 -13.57
CA SER A 214 -18.58 -3.86 -13.44
C SER A 214 -18.79 -5.08 -12.56
N SER A 215 -19.16 -4.88 -11.30
CA SER A 215 -19.79 -5.92 -10.49
C SER A 215 -20.98 -6.49 -11.27
N PRO A 216 -21.15 -7.82 -11.36
CA PRO A 216 -22.32 -8.38 -12.04
C PRO A 216 -23.58 -7.94 -11.28
N ALA A 217 -24.43 -7.16 -11.94
CA ALA A 217 -25.71 -6.74 -11.40
C ALA A 217 -26.63 -7.97 -11.20
N PRO A 218 -27.44 -8.03 -10.12
CA PRO A 218 -28.41 -9.09 -9.97
C PRO A 218 -29.46 -8.98 -11.07
N GLN A 219 -29.70 -10.09 -11.76
CA GLN A 219 -30.66 -10.19 -12.84
C GLN A 219 -32.09 -10.01 -12.28
N GLN A 220 -32.66 -8.82 -12.45
CA GLN A 220 -34.07 -8.56 -12.13
C GLN A 220 -34.96 -9.35 -13.09
N ARG A 221 -35.71 -10.32 -12.56
CA ARG A 221 -36.82 -10.98 -13.28
C ARG A 221 -37.93 -9.96 -13.51
N ALA A 222 -38.31 -9.76 -14.77
CA ALA A 222 -39.49 -9.01 -15.15
C ALA A 222 -40.79 -9.73 -14.71
N PRO A 223 -41.86 -9.00 -14.34
CA PRO A 223 -43.15 -9.60 -14.04
C PRO A 223 -43.87 -9.99 -15.34
N ALA A 224 -44.39 -11.22 -15.40
CA ALA A 224 -45.20 -11.71 -16.51
C ALA A 224 -46.62 -11.13 -16.42
N ALA A 225 -47.05 -10.43 -17.46
CA ALA A 225 -48.44 -10.08 -17.70
C ALA A 225 -49.20 -11.34 -18.17
N ALA A 226 -50.38 -11.54 -17.60
CA ALA A 226 -51.30 -12.62 -17.96
C ALA A 226 -52.01 -12.28 -19.27
N GLU A 227 -51.91 -13.17 -20.27
CA GLU A 227 -52.84 -13.21 -21.39
C GLU A 227 -53.43 -14.61 -21.54
N ALA A 228 -54.75 -14.61 -21.68
CA ALA A 228 -55.59 -15.79 -21.77
C ALA A 228 -55.75 -16.25 -23.22
N GLY A 229 -55.55 -17.56 -23.43
CA GLY A 229 -56.38 -18.42 -24.28
C GLY A 229 -56.43 -18.18 -25.78
N SER A 230 -55.80 -19.06 -26.55
CA SER A 230 -56.48 -20.03 -27.44
C SER A 230 -55.51 -20.68 -28.44
N GLY A 231 -55.72 -21.98 -28.72
CA GLY A 231 -55.35 -22.58 -30.01
C GLY A 231 -54.11 -23.48 -30.07
N GLY A 232 -54.33 -24.79 -29.87
CA GLY A 232 -54.08 -25.79 -30.92
C GLY A 232 -52.65 -26.24 -31.27
N ALA A 233 -52.36 -27.48 -30.86
CA ALA A 233 -51.72 -28.57 -31.61
C ALA A 233 -50.19 -28.61 -31.85
N GLY A 234 -49.58 -29.67 -31.31
CA GLY A 234 -48.67 -30.55 -32.09
C GLY A 234 -47.22 -30.68 -31.62
N GLY A 235 -46.82 -31.90 -31.24
CA GLY A 235 -45.50 -32.44 -31.62
C GLY A 235 -44.41 -32.63 -30.55
N GLN A 236 -44.42 -33.80 -29.92
CA GLN A 236 -43.31 -34.76 -29.69
C GLN A 236 -41.93 -34.34 -29.12
N GLY A 237 -41.57 -35.04 -28.02
CA GLY A 237 -40.23 -35.57 -27.71
C GLY A 237 -39.35 -34.68 -26.83
N GLY A 238 -38.69 -35.11 -25.75
CA GLY A 238 -38.53 -36.40 -25.08
C GLY A 238 -37.45 -36.26 -23.98
N GLY A 239 -37.48 -37.12 -22.95
CA GLY A 239 -36.38 -37.40 -22.00
C GLY A 239 -36.22 -36.40 -20.83
N SER A 240 -36.64 -36.70 -19.59
CA SER A 240 -36.09 -37.64 -18.57
C SER A 240 -35.03 -37.03 -17.65
N GLY A 241 -35.31 -37.07 -16.33
CA GLY A 241 -34.39 -36.84 -15.20
C GLY A 241 -34.69 -35.52 -14.47
N GLY A 242 -35.16 -35.45 -13.22
CA GLY A 242 -35.04 -36.34 -12.08
C GLY A 242 -34.23 -35.62 -10.99
N GLY A 243 -34.85 -35.18 -9.90
CA GLY A 243 -34.13 -34.56 -8.77
C GLY A 243 -35.02 -33.88 -7.75
N GLN A 244 -35.31 -34.58 -6.66
CA GLN A 244 -36.15 -34.22 -5.52
C GLN A 244 -35.38 -33.45 -4.43
N GLY A 245 -36.12 -32.79 -3.53
CA GLY A 245 -35.66 -32.27 -2.23
C GLY A 245 -36.29 -30.90 -1.95
N SER A 246 -37.53 -30.79 -1.49
CA SER A 246 -38.10 -31.13 -0.18
C SER A 246 -37.52 -30.35 1.02
N GLY A 247 -38.34 -29.40 1.48
CA GLY A 247 -38.55 -29.06 2.88
C GLY A 247 -37.67 -27.96 3.48
N SER A 248 -38.07 -27.24 4.53
CA SER A 248 -39.37 -27.00 5.16
C SER A 248 -39.13 -26.04 6.34
N HIS A 249 -40.17 -25.29 6.74
CA HIS A 249 -40.33 -24.55 8.01
C HIS A 249 -39.44 -23.29 8.20
N GLY A 250 -39.89 -22.18 8.79
CA GLY A 250 -41.13 -21.85 9.49
C GLY A 250 -40.88 -20.76 10.54
N GLY A 251 -41.88 -19.92 10.80
CA GLY A 251 -41.98 -19.00 11.96
C GLY A 251 -41.28 -17.64 11.77
N GLY A 252 -41.92 -16.47 11.86
CA GLY A 252 -43.11 -16.08 12.62
C GLY A 252 -42.67 -15.33 13.89
N GLY A 253 -43.07 -14.07 14.07
CA GLY A 253 -42.87 -13.38 15.35
C GLY A 253 -42.80 -11.85 15.29
N SER A 254 -43.95 -11.24 15.48
CA SER A 254 -44.25 -9.81 15.61
C SER A 254 -43.92 -9.20 16.98
N GLY A 255 -43.72 -7.88 17.02
CA GLY A 255 -43.88 -6.99 18.19
C GLY A 255 -42.90 -5.81 18.11
N GLY A 256 -43.25 -4.52 18.10
CA GLY A 256 -44.48 -3.83 18.48
C GLY A 256 -44.25 -3.01 19.76
N HIS A 257 -44.49 -1.69 19.69
CA HIS A 257 -44.49 -0.63 20.73
C HIS A 257 -43.14 0.07 21.00
N GLY A 258 -43.04 1.39 21.13
CA GLY A 258 -44.04 2.46 21.12
C GLY A 258 -43.45 3.78 21.67
N GLY A 259 -44.11 4.92 21.35
CA GLY A 259 -44.01 6.24 22.00
C GLY A 259 -42.74 7.04 21.68
N GLY A 260 -42.77 8.19 20.99
CA GLY A 260 -43.52 9.42 21.32
C GLY A 260 -42.74 10.22 22.38
N SER A 261 -42.56 11.53 22.41
CA SER A 261 -42.97 12.72 21.64
C SER A 261 -42.27 13.88 22.39
N GLY A 262 -42.01 15.04 21.77
CA GLY A 262 -41.81 16.26 22.58
C GLY A 262 -40.90 17.33 22.02
N SER A 263 -41.52 18.31 21.36
CA SER A 263 -41.01 19.53 20.76
C SER A 263 -40.85 20.71 21.74
N GLY A 264 -40.11 21.74 21.31
CA GLY A 264 -40.30 23.16 21.71
C GLY A 264 -38.99 23.83 22.12
N GLY A 265 -38.49 24.92 21.51
CA GLY A 265 -39.12 25.87 20.59
C GLY A 265 -39.57 27.15 21.31
N SER A 266 -38.62 28.00 21.67
CA SER A 266 -38.69 29.48 21.75
C SER A 266 -37.28 30.03 21.88
#